data_AF-A0A7C9D1K5-F1
#
_entry.id   AF-A0A7C9D1K5-F1
#
_cell.length_a   1.000
_cell.length_b   1.000
_cell.length_c   1.000
_cell.angle_alpha   90.00
_cell.angle_beta   90.00
_cell.angle_gamma   90.00
#
_symmetry.space_group_name_H-M   'P 1'
#
loop_
_entity.id
_entity.type
_entity.pdbx_description
1 polymer ?
#
loop_
_entity_poly.entity_id
_entity_poly.type
_entity_poly.pdbx_seq_one_letter_code
_entity_poly.pdbx_strand_id
1 'polypeptide(L)'
;RRASTFEKLDKIGQGTYSNVYKARDLVTGSIVALKKVRFDKSEPEGVKFMAREILILCRLDHPNVIKLHGLVTSRMSSSVYLVFDYMDHDLAGLSASLAGAKFTEPQVKCFMKQLFSGLEHCHNNGVLHRDIKGSNLLIDNEGVLKIADFGLATLYDPNHKRPMTSRVVTLW
;
A
#
# COMPACT_ATOMS: atom_id res chain seq x y z
N ARG A 1 -17.86 -4.51 4.90
CA ARG A 1 -17.85 -4.85 6.35
C ARG A 1 -18.04 -3.56 7.16
N ARG A 2 -18.33 -3.61 8.47
CA ARG A 2 -18.61 -2.39 9.29
C ARG A 2 -17.39 -1.98 10.12
N ALA A 3 -17.22 -0.68 10.38
CA ALA A 3 -16.10 -0.18 11.18
C ALA A 3 -16.08 -0.74 12.61
N SER A 4 -17.25 -1.09 13.16
CA SER A 4 -17.39 -1.69 14.49
C SER A 4 -16.87 -3.12 14.60
N THR A 5 -16.56 -3.79 13.48
CA THR A 5 -15.98 -5.15 13.50
C THR A 5 -14.45 -5.13 13.61
N PHE A 6 -13.85 -3.97 13.87
CA PHE A 6 -12.41 -3.82 14.03
C PHE A 6 -12.10 -3.04 15.31
N GLU A 7 -11.18 -3.56 16.09
CA GLU A 7 -10.61 -2.90 17.25
C GLU A 7 -9.29 -2.25 16.85
N LYS A 8 -9.18 -0.92 16.95
CA LYS A 8 -7.92 -0.22 16.65
C LYS A 8 -6.98 -0.36 17.84
N LEU A 9 -5.76 -0.81 17.56
CA LEU A 9 -4.72 -1.02 18.56
C LEU A 9 -3.79 0.19 18.59
N ASP A 10 -3.09 0.45 17.48
CA ASP A 10 -2.07 1.50 17.40
C ASP A 10 -2.15 2.29 16.09
N LYS A 11 -1.65 3.52 16.10
CA LYS A 11 -1.38 4.28 14.88
C LYS A 11 0.04 3.95 14.41
N ILE A 12 0.17 3.38 13.21
CA ILE A 12 1.45 2.90 12.67
C ILE A 12 1.97 3.72 11.49
N GLY A 13 1.15 4.61 10.93
CA GLY A 13 1.57 5.43 9.80
C GLY A 13 0.72 6.68 9.60
N GLN A 14 1.31 7.67 8.94
CA GLN A 14 0.65 8.89 8.53
C GLN A 14 1.16 9.31 7.16
N GLY A 15 0.25 9.42 6.20
CA GLY A 15 0.51 10.04 4.90
C GLY A 15 -0.14 11.41 4.82
N THR A 16 0.10 12.13 3.72
CA THR A 16 -0.44 13.48 3.48
C THR A 16 -1.96 13.56 3.64
N TYR A 17 -2.69 12.53 3.19
CA TYR A 17 -4.15 12.49 3.22
C TYR A 17 -4.73 11.27 3.96
N SER A 18 -3.89 10.50 4.67
CA SER A 18 -4.33 9.27 5.31
C SER A 18 -3.61 8.97 6.62
N ASN A 19 -4.25 8.18 7.47
CA ASN A 19 -3.63 7.61 8.67
C ASN A 19 -3.77 6.09 8.59
N VAL A 20 -2.73 5.37 9.00
CA VAL A 20 -2.73 3.90 9.02
C VAL A 20 -2.72 3.45 10.47
N TYR A 21 -3.61 2.52 10.80
CA TYR A 21 -3.75 1.94 12.12
C TYR A 21 -3.55 0.43 12.07
N LYS A 22 -2.80 -0.12 13.04
CA LYS A 22 -2.86 -1.54 13.36
C LYS A 22 -4.19 -1.80 14.06
N ALA A 23 -4.89 -2.84 13.64
CA ALA A 23 -6.17 -3.21 14.21
C ALA A 23 -6.32 -4.72 14.29
N ARG A 24 -7.18 -5.17 15.20
CA ARG A 24 -7.66 -6.54 15.24
C ARG A 24 -8.99 -6.62 14.52
N ASP A 25 -9.08 -7.54 13.57
CA ASP A 25 -10.34 -7.96 12.99
C ASP A 25 -11.08 -8.84 14.01
N LEU A 26 -12.23 -8.38 14.51
CA LEU A 26 -12.99 -9.08 15.53
C LEU A 26 -13.75 -10.31 15.00
N VAL A 27 -13.87 -10.44 13.66
CA VAL A 27 -14.54 -11.58 13.03
C VAL A 27 -13.55 -12.73 12.82
N THR A 28 -12.35 -12.42 12.33
CA THR A 28 -11.34 -13.44 12.02
C THR A 28 -10.30 -13.61 13.12
N GLY A 29 -10.21 -12.67 14.06
CA GLY A 29 -9.15 -12.61 15.07
C GLY A 29 -7.80 -12.07 14.57
N SER A 30 -7.66 -11.89 13.25
CA SER A 30 -6.41 -11.53 12.58
C SER A 30 -6.00 -10.08 12.83
N ILE A 31 -4.69 -9.83 12.81
CA ILE A 31 -4.14 -8.46 12.82
C ILE A 31 -4.13 -7.91 11.38
N VAL A 32 -4.62 -6.69 11.21
CA VAL A 32 -4.75 -6.01 9.91
C VAL A 32 -4.26 -4.57 9.99
N ALA A 33 -3.94 -3.99 8.83
CA ALA A 33 -3.71 -2.56 8.69
C ALA A 33 -4.97 -1.86 8.15
N LEU A 34 -5.42 -0.82 8.84
CA LEU A 34 -6.54 0.05 8.45
C LEU A 34 -6.02 1.40 7.96
N LYS A 35 -6.02 1.62 6.64
CA LYS A 35 -5.72 2.94 6.06
C LYS A 35 -7.01 3.77 6.04
N LYS A 36 -7.13 4.70 7.00
CA LYS A 36 -8.20 5.70 7.05
C LYS A 36 -7.91 6.80 6.06
N VAL A 37 -8.71 6.88 5.01
CA VAL A 37 -8.64 7.95 4.02
C VAL A 37 -9.74 8.97 4.32
N ARG A 38 -9.39 10.26 4.29
CA ARG A 38 -10.39 11.32 4.40
C ARG A 38 -11.14 11.39 3.08
N PHE A 39 -12.45 11.30 3.13
CA PHE A 39 -13.31 11.60 1.99
C PHE A 39 -13.83 13.02 2.17
N ASP A 40 -13.28 13.93 1.38
CA ASP A 40 -13.80 15.29 1.27
C ASP A 40 -14.46 15.45 -0.09
N LYS A 41 -15.79 15.65 -0.08
CA LYS A 41 -16.57 15.86 -1.31
C LYS A 41 -16.23 17.18 -1.98
N SER A 42 -15.63 18.13 -1.26
CA SER A 42 -15.19 19.41 -1.79
C SER A 42 -13.82 19.35 -2.47
N GLU A 43 -13.11 18.21 -2.42
CA GLU A 43 -11.85 17.96 -3.14
C GLU A 43 -12.01 16.85 -4.19
N PRO A 44 -12.57 17.16 -5.39
CA PRO A 44 -12.84 16.18 -6.44
C PRO A 44 -11.61 15.39 -6.88
N GLU A 45 -10.43 16.02 -6.90
CA GLU A 45 -9.18 15.37 -7.29
C GLU A 45 -8.76 14.31 -6.26
N GLY A 46 -8.87 14.59 -4.96
CA GLY A 46 -8.58 13.62 -3.89
C GLY A 46 -9.46 12.36 -3.99
N VAL A 47 -10.74 12.54 -4.32
CA VAL A 47 -11.67 11.43 -4.57
C VAL A 47 -11.25 10.60 -5.78
N LYS A 48 -10.82 11.24 -6.88
CA LYS A 48 -10.32 10.52 -8.08
C LYS A 48 -9.06 9.72 -7.78
N PHE A 49 -8.12 10.29 -7.03
CA PHE A 49 -6.89 9.58 -6.61
C PHE A 49 -7.22 8.35 -5.76
N MET A 50 -8.10 8.48 -4.78
CA MET A 50 -8.55 7.38 -3.94
C MET A 50 -9.26 6.29 -4.76
N ALA A 51 -10.20 6.67 -5.63
CA ALA A 51 -10.91 5.71 -6.47
C ALA A 51 -9.96 4.95 -7.40
N ARG A 52 -8.96 5.64 -7.97
CA ARG A 52 -7.93 5.00 -8.81
C ARG A 52 -7.09 4.00 -8.02
N GLU A 53 -6.62 4.36 -6.83
CA GLU A 53 -5.84 3.48 -5.97
C GLU A 53 -6.64 2.20 -5.63
N ILE A 54 -7.91 2.33 -5.22
CA ILE A 54 -8.80 1.20 -4.93
C ILE A 54 -8.99 0.32 -6.17
N LEU A 55 -9.29 0.92 -7.33
CA LEU A 55 -9.50 0.17 -8.57
C LEU A 55 -8.25 -0.60 -9.02
N ILE A 56 -7.06 -0.02 -8.83
CA ILE A 56 -5.79 -0.68 -9.11
C ILE A 56 -5.59 -1.85 -8.15
N LEU A 57 -5.73 -1.62 -6.84
CA LEU A 57 -5.57 -2.67 -5.83
C LEU A 57 -6.54 -3.84 -6.02
N CYS A 58 -7.78 -3.58 -6.44
CA CYS A 58 -8.75 -4.64 -6.75
C CYS A 58 -8.35 -5.51 -7.97
N ARG A 59 -7.46 -5.03 -8.85
CA ARG A 59 -6.96 -5.80 -10.01
C ARG A 59 -5.72 -6.64 -9.68
N LEU A 60 -5.10 -6.41 -8.53
CA LEU A 60 -3.84 -7.05 -8.16
C LEU A 60 -4.10 -8.13 -7.11
N ASP A 61 -3.61 -9.33 -7.39
CA ASP A 61 -3.67 -10.47 -6.49
C ASP A 61 -2.38 -11.27 -6.62
N HIS A 62 -1.42 -11.01 -5.73
CA HIS A 62 -0.09 -11.60 -5.78
C HIS A 62 0.54 -11.59 -4.38
N PRO A 63 1.28 -12.63 -3.97
CA PRO A 63 1.90 -12.71 -2.63
C PRO A 63 2.82 -11.52 -2.31
N ASN A 64 3.49 -10.95 -3.32
CA ASN A 64 4.39 -9.79 -3.17
C ASN A 64 3.75 -8.43 -3.50
N VAL A 65 2.42 -8.34 -3.49
CA VAL A 65 1.67 -7.08 -3.60
C VAL A 65 0.71 -6.99 -2.41
N ILE A 66 0.59 -5.82 -1.79
CA ILE A 66 -0.27 -5.66 -0.62
C ILE A 66 -1.74 -5.96 -0.98
N LYS A 67 -2.38 -6.86 -0.21
CA LYS A 67 -3.75 -7.29 -0.49
C LYS A 67 -4.76 -6.33 0.12
N LEU A 68 -5.63 -5.76 -0.70
CA LEU A 68 -6.82 -5.06 -0.24
C LEU A 68 -7.93 -6.09 0.07
N HIS A 69 -8.18 -6.35 1.35
CA HIS A 69 -9.25 -7.26 1.80
C HIS A 69 -10.64 -6.67 1.68
N GLY A 70 -10.75 -5.34 1.66
CA GLY A 70 -12.00 -4.67 1.36
C GLY A 70 -12.12 -3.27 1.94
N LEU A 71 -13.33 -2.74 1.79
CA LEU A 71 -13.70 -1.40 2.21
C LEU A 71 -14.60 -1.45 3.45
N VAL A 72 -14.36 -0.48 4.33
CA VAL A 72 -15.14 -0.29 5.54
C VAL A 72 -15.50 1.18 5.65
N THR A 73 -16.79 1.47 5.79
CA THR A 73 -17.30 2.83 5.95
C THR A 73 -17.75 3.06 7.39
N SER A 74 -17.53 4.30 7.86
CA SER A 74 -18.10 4.76 9.12
C SER A 74 -19.46 5.41 8.84
N ARG A 75 -20.48 5.13 9.66
CA ARG A 75 -21.75 5.87 9.61
C ARG A 75 -21.66 7.25 10.25
N MET A 76 -20.67 7.45 11.13
CA MET A 76 -20.50 8.66 11.93
C MET A 76 -19.52 9.68 11.31
N SER A 77 -18.83 9.30 10.24
CA SER A 77 -17.91 10.20 9.54
C SER A 77 -17.90 9.89 8.06
N SER A 78 -17.52 10.86 7.22
CA SER A 78 -17.24 10.61 5.80
C SER A 78 -15.99 9.74 5.58
N SER A 79 -15.37 9.14 6.60
CA SER A 79 -14.12 8.41 6.41
C SER A 79 -14.35 7.02 5.80
N VAL A 80 -13.51 6.69 4.82
CA VAL A 80 -13.40 5.34 4.25
C VAL A 80 -12.13 4.68 4.82
N TYR A 81 -12.26 3.42 5.20
CA TYR A 81 -11.17 2.59 5.69
C TYR A 81 -10.90 1.49 4.68
N LEU A 82 -9.65 1.41 4.24
CA LEU A 82 -9.13 0.31 3.44
C LEU A 82 -8.49 -0.71 4.38
N VAL A 83 -8.85 -1.99 4.23
CA VAL A 83 -8.34 -3.09 5.07
C VAL A 83 -7.25 -3.84 4.31
N PHE A 84 -6.05 -3.92 4.88
CA PHE A 84 -4.90 -4.58 4.29
C PHE A 84 -4.29 -5.63 5.23
N ASP A 85 -3.44 -6.49 4.69
CA ASP A 85 -2.48 -7.24 5.52
C ASP A 85 -1.69 -6.27 6.40
N TYR A 86 -1.44 -6.69 7.64
CA TYR A 86 -0.48 -6.00 8.50
C TYR A 86 0.93 -6.50 8.16
N MET A 87 1.87 -5.56 8.03
CA MET A 87 3.28 -5.83 7.80
C MET A 87 4.07 -5.15 8.93
N ASP A 88 5.08 -5.84 9.45
CA ASP A 88 5.82 -5.41 10.65
C ASP A 88 6.73 -4.22 10.38
N HIS A 89 7.32 -4.18 9.18
CA HIS A 89 8.36 -3.23 8.82
C HIS A 89 8.17 -2.67 7.41
N ASP A 90 8.75 -1.50 7.15
CA ASP A 90 9.13 -1.08 5.81
C ASP A 90 10.65 -1.22 5.63
N LEU A 91 11.09 -1.42 4.39
CA LEU A 91 12.49 -1.68 4.09
C LEU A 91 13.41 -0.50 4.48
N ALA A 92 12.91 0.75 4.44
CA ALA A 92 13.70 1.92 4.83
C ALA A 92 13.93 1.96 6.35
N GLY A 93 12.88 1.75 7.15
CA GLY A 93 12.96 1.64 8.60
C GLY A 93 13.83 0.46 9.04
N LEU A 94 13.68 -0.70 8.38
CA LEU A 94 14.51 -1.86 8.67
C LEU A 94 15.98 -1.59 8.37
N SER A 95 16.28 -0.96 7.22
CA SER A 95 17.65 -0.54 6.87
C SER A 95 18.26 0.41 7.90
N ALA A 96 17.49 1.39 8.38
CA ALA A 96 17.95 2.35 9.38
C ALA A 96 18.21 1.69 10.75
N SER A 97 17.43 0.67 11.10
CA SER A 97 17.56 -0.03 12.39
C SER A 97 18.84 -0.88 12.52
N LEU A 98 19.48 -1.24 11.40
CA LEU A 98 20.63 -2.13 11.37
C LEU A 98 21.94 -1.51 11.93
N ALA A 99 21.91 -0.27 12.44
CA ALA A 99 23.04 0.36 13.15
C ALA A 99 24.40 0.27 12.43
N GLY A 100 24.40 0.39 11.09
CA GLY A 100 25.60 0.29 10.26
C GLY A 100 25.87 -1.11 9.67
N ALA A 101 25.16 -2.14 10.13
CA ALA A 101 25.10 -3.42 9.44
C ALA A 101 24.29 -3.29 8.14
N LYS A 102 24.64 -4.12 7.14
CA LYS A 102 23.93 -4.21 5.86
C LYS A 102 23.15 -5.50 5.81
N PHE A 103 22.09 -5.54 5.00
CA PHE A 103 21.51 -6.81 4.60
C PHE A 103 22.57 -7.70 3.97
N THR A 104 22.55 -8.97 4.35
CA THR A 104 23.41 -9.98 3.72
C THR A 104 23.02 -10.18 2.26
N GLU A 105 23.96 -10.61 1.42
CA GLU A 105 23.67 -10.87 0.01
C GLU A 105 22.49 -11.84 -0.21
N PRO A 106 22.35 -12.95 0.56
CA PRO A 106 21.17 -13.81 0.45
C PRO A 106 19.84 -13.09 0.74
N GLN A 107 19.80 -12.22 1.75
CA GLN A 107 18.60 -11.42 2.07
C GLN A 107 18.26 -10.46 0.93
N VAL A 108 19.26 -9.75 0.41
CA VAL A 108 19.08 -8.85 -0.75
C VAL A 108 18.53 -9.64 -1.94
N LYS A 109 19.13 -10.79 -2.27
CA LYS A 109 18.68 -11.64 -3.38
C LYS A 109 17.25 -12.13 -3.19
N CYS A 110 16.87 -12.49 -1.96
CA CYS A 110 15.52 -12.88 -1.61
C CYS A 110 14.51 -11.74 -1.85
N PHE A 111 14.78 -10.55 -1.29
CA PHE A 111 13.88 -9.40 -1.43
C PHE A 111 13.78 -8.91 -2.87
N MET A 112 14.89 -8.89 -3.62
CA MET A 112 14.87 -8.49 -5.02
C MET A 112 14.04 -9.46 -5.88
N LYS A 113 14.15 -10.78 -5.63
CA LYS A 113 13.31 -11.78 -6.32
C LYS A 113 11.82 -11.54 -6.05
N GLN A 114 11.45 -11.31 -4.81
CA GLN A 114 10.07 -11.03 -4.40
C GLN A 114 9.54 -9.72 -5.00
N LEU A 115 10.35 -8.65 -4.96
CA LEU A 115 10.03 -7.37 -5.58
C LEU A 115 9.79 -7.52 -7.08
N PHE A 116 10.67 -8.21 -7.81
CA PHE A 116 10.52 -8.41 -9.24
C PHE A 116 9.31 -9.28 -9.58
N SER A 117 9.02 -10.32 -8.80
CA SER A 117 7.79 -11.11 -8.95
C SER A 117 6.53 -10.24 -8.80
N GLY A 118 6.49 -9.36 -7.78
CA GLY A 118 5.38 -8.44 -7.58
C GLY A 118 5.25 -7.39 -8.69
N LEU A 119 6.37 -6.87 -9.20
CA LEU A 119 6.38 -5.89 -10.30
C LEU A 119 5.97 -6.52 -11.64
N GLU A 120 6.43 -7.74 -11.93
CA GLU A 120 5.99 -8.50 -13.11
C GLU A 120 4.47 -8.67 -13.08
N HIS A 121 3.90 -9.07 -11.94
CA HIS A 121 2.45 -9.16 -11.78
C HIS A 121 1.75 -7.81 -12.03
N CYS A 122 2.26 -6.71 -11.47
CA CYS A 122 1.72 -5.37 -11.73
C CYS A 122 1.72 -5.04 -13.23
N HIS A 123 2.84 -5.25 -13.91
CA HIS A 123 3.02 -4.91 -15.32
C HIS A 123 2.16 -5.77 -16.23
N ASN A 124 2.04 -7.08 -15.96
CA ASN A 124 1.16 -7.98 -16.70
C ASN A 124 -0.32 -7.59 -16.57
N ASN A 125 -0.70 -6.92 -15.49
CA ASN A 125 -2.04 -6.37 -15.28
C ASN A 125 -2.18 -4.90 -15.74
N GLY A 126 -1.20 -4.39 -16.51
CA GLY A 126 -1.22 -3.03 -17.05
C GLY A 126 -1.14 -1.96 -15.98
N VAL A 127 -0.47 -2.22 -14.86
CA VAL A 127 -0.30 -1.27 -13.75
C VAL A 127 1.16 -0.84 -13.65
N LEU A 128 1.41 0.47 -13.71
CA LEU A 128 2.70 1.06 -13.36
C LEU A 128 2.61 1.66 -11.96
N HIS A 129 3.48 1.21 -11.05
CA HIS A 129 3.51 1.70 -9.66
C HIS A 129 4.00 3.15 -9.52
N ARG A 130 5.11 3.49 -10.20
CA ARG A 130 5.72 4.82 -10.27
C ARG A 130 6.26 5.44 -8.96
N ASP A 131 6.33 4.66 -7.88
CA ASP A 131 6.83 5.15 -6.57
C ASP A 131 7.50 4.02 -5.77
N ILE A 132 8.37 3.26 -6.43
CA ILE A 132 9.13 2.19 -5.78
C ILE A 132 10.28 2.81 -4.98
N LYS A 133 10.21 2.66 -3.66
CA LYS A 133 11.20 3.14 -2.69
C LYS A 133 11.08 2.33 -1.39
N GLY A 134 12.10 2.38 -0.54
CA GLY A 134 12.17 1.53 0.67
C GLY A 134 10.95 1.66 1.60
N SER A 135 10.37 2.86 1.74
CA SER A 135 9.18 3.07 2.58
C SER A 135 7.88 2.50 2.00
N ASN A 136 7.87 2.11 0.73
CA ASN A 136 6.74 1.48 0.04
C ASN A 136 6.94 -0.04 -0.17
N LEU A 137 8.04 -0.59 0.35
CA LEU A 137 8.31 -2.03 0.34
C LEU A 137 8.18 -2.55 1.77
N LEU A 138 7.08 -3.24 2.04
CA LEU A 138 6.73 -3.73 3.36
C LEU A 138 7.23 -5.16 3.56
N ILE A 139 7.63 -5.50 4.78
CA ILE A 139 8.22 -6.79 5.14
C ILE A 139 7.60 -7.28 6.44
N ASP A 140 7.21 -8.55 6.47
CA ASP A 140 6.75 -9.22 7.70
C ASP A 140 7.89 -9.99 8.37
N ASN A 141 7.63 -10.48 9.58
CA ASN A 141 8.60 -11.26 10.35
C ASN A 141 8.95 -12.63 9.73
N GLU A 142 8.23 -13.08 8.70
CA GLU A 142 8.54 -14.31 7.94
C GLU A 142 9.44 -14.03 6.73
N GLY A 143 9.80 -12.76 6.49
CA GLY A 143 10.66 -12.34 5.38
C GLY A 143 9.93 -12.21 4.05
N VAL A 144 8.59 -12.11 4.06
CA VAL A 144 7.80 -11.86 2.87
C VAL A 144 7.77 -10.36 2.59
N LEU A 145 8.17 -9.98 1.38
CA LEU A 145 8.12 -8.60 0.90
C LEU A 145 6.85 -8.35 0.10
N LYS A 146 6.13 -7.27 0.41
CA LYS A 146 4.97 -6.80 -0.36
C LYS A 146 5.15 -5.35 -0.82
N ILE A 147 4.87 -5.11 -2.10
CA ILE A 147 4.81 -3.77 -2.67
C ILE A 147 3.53 -3.08 -2.16
N ALA A 148 3.66 -1.86 -1.67
CA ALA A 148 2.56 -1.08 -1.10
C ALA A 148 2.53 0.37 -1.61
N ASP A 149 1.46 1.07 -1.27
CA ASP A 149 1.17 2.48 -1.66
C ASP A 149 1.05 2.73 -3.17
N PHE A 150 -0.11 2.39 -3.71
CA PHE A 150 -0.46 2.58 -5.11
C PHE A 150 -1.09 3.95 -5.39
N GLY A 151 -0.97 4.93 -4.47
CA GLY A 151 -1.59 6.27 -4.65
C GLY A 151 -1.11 6.99 -5.92
N LEU A 152 0.15 6.77 -6.30
CA LEU A 152 0.74 7.30 -7.54
C LEU A 152 0.68 6.32 -8.71
N ALA A 153 0.13 5.11 -8.53
CA ALA A 153 0.04 4.15 -9.62
C ALA A 153 -0.93 4.60 -10.71
N THR A 154 -0.73 4.08 -11.92
CA THR A 154 -1.59 4.34 -13.07
C THR A 154 -1.79 3.07 -13.89
N LEU A 155 -2.92 3.04 -14.62
CA LEU A 155 -3.10 2.10 -15.70
C LEU A 155 -2.22 2.51 -16.89
N TYR A 156 -1.61 1.52 -17.51
CA TYR A 156 -0.74 1.63 -18.67
C TYR A 156 -1.21 0.63 -19.73
N ASP A 157 -1.24 1.10 -20.96
CA ASP A 157 -1.50 0.27 -22.12
C ASP A 157 -0.30 0.43 -23.08
N PRO A 158 0.50 -0.62 -23.29
CA PRO A 158 1.65 -0.55 -24.19
C PRO A 158 1.26 -0.27 -25.65
N ASN A 159 0.03 -0.57 -26.04
CA ASN A 159 -0.46 -0.37 -27.40
C ASN A 159 -1.07 1.03 -27.61
N HIS A 160 -1.36 1.77 -26.53
CA HIS A 160 -1.96 3.11 -26.61
C HIS A 160 -1.15 4.13 -25.81
N LYS A 161 -0.29 4.88 -26.51
CA LYS A 161 0.47 5.99 -25.91
C LYS A 161 -0.50 7.08 -25.43
N ARG A 162 -0.64 7.21 -24.12
CA ARG A 162 -1.35 8.33 -23.48
C ARG A 162 -0.33 9.42 -23.08
N PRO A 163 -0.72 10.71 -23.10
CA PRO A 163 0.12 11.77 -22.55
C PRO A 163 0.47 11.46 -21.09
N MET A 164 1.76 11.43 -20.76
CA MET A 164 2.22 11.25 -19.38
C MET A 164 1.88 12.50 -18.55
N THR A 165 1.75 12.32 -17.22
CA THR A 165 1.35 13.41 -16.32
C THR A 165 2.36 14.56 -16.36
N SER A 166 1.90 15.81 -16.51
CA SER A 166 2.76 16.99 -16.61
C SER A 166 3.50 17.37 -15.32
N ARG A 167 3.02 16.91 -14.15
CA ARG A 167 3.66 17.15 -12.85
C ARG A 167 4.58 16.00 -12.49
N VAL A 168 5.88 16.25 -12.60
CA VAL A 168 6.91 15.51 -11.86
C VAL A 168 7.00 16.16 -10.49
N VAL A 169 6.61 15.45 -9.45
CA VAL A 169 6.81 15.90 -8.06
C VAL A 169 7.99 15.12 -7.51
N THR A 170 9.15 15.75 -7.50
CA THR A 170 10.30 15.28 -6.73
C THR A 170 10.36 16.16 -5.49
N LEU A 171 10.04 15.60 -4.31
CA LEU A 171 10.42 16.24 -3.05
C LEU A 171 11.92 15.94 -2.86
N TRP A 172 12.74 16.99 -2.94
CA TRP A 172 14.16 16.96 -2.62
C TRP A 172 14.37 17.12 -1.13
#